data_AF-A0A135TQ74-F1
#
_entry.id   AF-A0A135TQ74-F1
#
_cell.length_a   1.000
_cell.length_b   1.000
_cell.length_c   1.000
_cell.angle_alpha   90.00
_cell.angle_beta   90.00
_cell.angle_gamma   90.00
#
_symmetry.space_group_name_H-M   'P 1'
#
loop_
_entity.id
_entity.type
_entity.pdbx_description
1 polymer ?
#
loop_
_entity_poly.entity_id
_entity_poly.type
_entity_poly.pdbx_seq_one_letter_code
_entity_poly.pdbx_strand_id
1 'polypeptide(L)'
;MAKDVVDAWKDEQSTKLRKALRREERLVAAFNDAGRLLLDRRTAFGVGHWTTVYGYPSTGGCYTQKCDGVELDFLGLSRFEHTFRSGDPEEEDAHCARMIKLGPNWWKSLTHYLVNQSFGKSTWEDAVVIAGYPAAGGIWLLKTTRAEAADAGAARIHNARHMEERCQMIENCGGRFYKEADEVPKLVARIFGVH
;
A
#
# COMPACT_ATOMS: atom_id res chain seq x y z
N MET A 1 -23.70 45.72 29.01
CA MET A 1 -22.22 45.61 28.94
C MET A 1 -21.71 44.21 29.24
N ALA A 2 -21.90 43.62 30.44
CA ALA A 2 -21.37 42.27 30.71
C ALA A 2 -22.09 41.15 29.92
N LYS A 3 -23.41 41.27 29.73
CA LYS A 3 -24.22 40.29 28.99
C LYS A 3 -23.89 40.28 27.49
N ASP A 4 -23.74 41.46 26.89
CA ASP A 4 -23.45 41.61 25.46
C ASP A 4 -22.09 41.03 25.08
N VAL A 5 -21.10 41.13 25.98
CA VAL A 5 -19.76 40.53 25.80
C VAL A 5 -19.82 39.01 25.91
N VAL A 6 -20.61 38.47 26.84
CA VAL A 6 -20.80 37.02 27.00
C VAL A 6 -21.56 36.43 25.81
N ASP A 7 -22.58 37.14 25.30
CA ASP A 7 -23.38 36.70 24.17
C ASP A 7 -22.56 36.73 22.87
N ALA A 8 -21.74 37.78 22.66
CA ALA A 8 -20.81 37.85 21.53
C ALA A 8 -19.75 36.73 21.55
N TRP A 9 -19.22 36.37 22.73
CA TRP A 9 -18.28 35.27 22.89
C TRP A 9 -18.94 33.91 22.56
N LYS A 10 -20.19 33.68 23.01
CA LYS A 10 -20.94 32.46 22.69
C LYS A 10 -21.20 32.34 21.18
N ASP A 11 -21.54 33.44 20.52
CA ASP A 11 -21.76 33.46 19.07
C ASP A 11 -20.47 33.19 18.28
N GLU A 12 -19.33 33.72 18.73
CA GLU A 12 -18.04 33.42 18.13
C GLU A 12 -17.67 31.93 18.30
N GLN A 13 -17.88 31.36 19.48
CA GLN A 13 -17.66 29.92 19.73
C GLN A 13 -18.57 29.04 18.88
N SER A 14 -19.86 29.37 18.79
CA SER A 14 -20.84 28.69 17.94
C SER A 14 -20.44 28.73 16.46
N THR A 15 -19.93 29.88 16.00
CA THR A 15 -19.45 30.05 14.62
C THR A 15 -18.20 29.21 14.35
N LYS A 16 -17.25 29.18 15.29
CA LYS A 16 -16.06 28.31 15.22
C LYS A 16 -16.44 26.83 15.17
N LEU A 17 -17.35 26.39 16.04
CA LEU A 17 -17.87 25.02 16.06
C LEU A 17 -18.54 24.63 14.74
N ARG A 18 -19.42 25.48 14.20
CA ARG A 18 -20.07 25.23 12.89
C ARG A 18 -19.07 25.14 11.75
N LYS A 19 -18.01 25.95 11.77
CA LYS A 19 -16.94 25.90 10.75
C LYS A 19 -16.11 24.62 10.88
N ALA A 20 -15.81 24.18 12.10
CA ALA A 20 -15.12 22.91 12.36
C ALA A 20 -15.96 21.71 11.90
N LEU A 21 -17.25 21.67 12.27
CA LEU A 21 -18.17 20.60 11.88
C LEU A 21 -18.31 20.50 10.36
N ARG A 22 -18.49 21.63 9.64
CA ARG A 22 -18.52 21.64 8.17
C ARG A 22 -17.22 21.15 7.53
N ARG A 23 -16.07 21.42 8.16
CA ARG A 23 -14.78 20.89 7.71
C ARG A 23 -14.72 19.38 7.90
N GLU A 24 -15.18 18.89 9.04
CA GLU A 24 -15.25 17.46 9.36
C GLU A 24 -16.20 16.72 8.40
N GLU A 25 -17.41 17.24 8.17
CA GLU A 25 -18.35 16.69 7.19
C GLU A 25 -17.75 16.59 5.79
N ARG A 26 -17.02 17.62 5.33
CA ARG A 26 -16.31 17.58 4.04
C ARG A 26 -15.21 16.52 4.01
N LEU A 27 -14.47 16.35 5.11
CA LEU A 27 -13.44 15.32 5.21
C LEU A 27 -14.05 13.91 5.18
N VAL A 28 -15.17 13.70 5.88
CA VAL A 28 -15.91 12.43 5.88
C VAL A 28 -16.46 12.13 4.48
N ALA A 29 -17.07 13.12 3.82
CA ALA A 29 -17.57 12.96 2.45
C ALA A 29 -16.42 12.63 1.48
N ALA A 30 -15.31 13.36 1.54
CA ALA A 30 -14.13 13.08 0.73
C ALA A 30 -13.53 11.69 1.00
N PHE A 31 -13.54 11.23 2.26
CA PHE A 31 -13.09 9.89 2.62
C PHE A 31 -14.01 8.80 2.08
N ASN A 32 -15.33 9.02 2.10
CA ASN A 32 -16.32 8.10 1.53
C ASN A 32 -16.21 8.02 0.01
N ASP A 33 -16.06 9.17 -0.67
CA ASP A 33 -15.89 9.22 -2.12
C ASP A 33 -14.54 8.61 -2.53
N ALA A 34 -13.47 8.87 -1.78
CA ALA A 34 -12.19 8.20 -1.96
C ALA A 34 -12.31 6.69 -1.76
N GLY A 35 -13.05 6.24 -0.74
CA GLY A 35 -13.32 4.82 -0.51
C GLY A 35 -14.04 4.16 -1.69
N ARG A 36 -15.05 4.82 -2.27
CA ARG A 36 -15.75 4.36 -3.47
C ARG A 36 -14.86 4.35 -4.71
N LEU A 37 -14.09 5.41 -4.93
CA LEU A 37 -13.14 5.51 -6.04
C LEU A 37 -12.04 4.45 -5.95
N LEU A 38 -11.61 4.10 -4.74
CA LEU A 38 -10.58 3.10 -4.52
C LEU A 38 -11.09 1.67 -4.71
N LEU A 39 -12.38 1.39 -4.49
CA LEU A 39 -12.96 0.05 -4.72
C LEU A 39 -12.90 -0.39 -6.18
N ASP A 40 -13.00 0.56 -7.12
CA ASP A 40 -12.93 0.29 -8.56
C ASP A 40 -11.54 0.50 -9.17
N ARG A 41 -10.58 1.05 -8.41
CA ARG A 41 -9.21 1.31 -8.90
C ARG A 41 -8.31 0.12 -8.63
N ARG A 42 -7.57 -0.31 -9.68
CA ARG A 42 -6.44 -1.24 -9.55
C ARG A 42 -5.17 -0.50 -9.15
N THR A 43 -5.01 0.74 -9.63
CA THR A 43 -3.83 1.58 -9.32
C THR A 43 -4.25 2.98 -8.87
N ALA A 44 -3.61 3.48 -7.82
CA ALA A 44 -3.75 4.86 -7.37
C ALA A 44 -2.38 5.54 -7.25
N PHE A 45 -2.20 6.62 -8.01
CA PHE A 45 -1.09 7.55 -7.85
C PHE A 45 -1.40 8.51 -6.71
N GLY A 46 -0.53 8.54 -5.70
CA GLY A 46 -0.62 9.45 -4.55
C GLY A 46 0.40 10.58 -4.65
N VAL A 47 0.60 11.30 -3.54
CA VAL A 47 1.67 12.30 -3.39
C VAL A 47 3.06 11.69 -3.19
N GLY A 48 3.13 10.39 -2.90
CA GLY A 48 4.39 9.67 -2.72
C GLY A 48 5.01 9.24 -4.04
N HIS A 49 6.26 8.80 -3.98
CA HIS A 49 7.04 8.29 -5.11
C HIS A 49 6.71 6.82 -5.45
N TRP A 50 5.51 6.36 -5.09
CA TRP A 50 5.03 5.00 -5.31
C TRP A 50 3.62 5.01 -5.88
N THR A 51 3.28 3.95 -6.61
CA THR A 51 1.89 3.67 -7.01
C THR A 51 1.31 2.63 -6.06
N THR A 52 0.17 2.93 -5.43
CA THR A 52 -0.53 1.91 -4.66
C THR A 52 -1.31 1.02 -5.62
N VAL A 53 -1.01 -0.28 -5.60
CA VAL A 53 -1.73 -1.30 -6.37
C VAL A 53 -2.64 -2.08 -5.43
N TYR A 54 -3.87 -2.31 -5.89
CA TYR A 54 -4.91 -3.05 -5.19
C TYR A 54 -5.21 -4.36 -5.91
N GLY A 55 -5.61 -5.37 -5.15
CA GLY A 55 -6.14 -6.62 -5.67
C GLY A 55 -7.27 -7.14 -4.77
N TYR A 56 -8.33 -7.63 -5.35
CA TYR A 56 -9.54 -8.06 -4.64
C TYR A 56 -9.83 -9.54 -4.89
N PRO A 57 -9.25 -10.46 -4.09
CA PRO A 57 -9.42 -11.87 -4.32
C PRO A 57 -10.88 -12.30 -4.07
N SER A 58 -11.34 -13.31 -4.80
CA SER A 58 -12.67 -13.91 -4.64
C SER A 58 -12.92 -14.49 -3.24
N THR A 59 -11.85 -14.85 -2.53
CA THR A 59 -11.88 -15.32 -1.14
C THR A 59 -12.16 -14.19 -0.12
N GLY A 60 -12.18 -12.93 -0.57
CA GLY A 60 -12.49 -11.76 0.23
C GLY A 60 -11.26 -11.04 0.81
N GLY A 61 -11.51 -9.84 1.35
CA GLY A 61 -10.47 -8.91 1.76
C GLY A 61 -9.88 -8.14 0.58
N CYS A 62 -8.68 -7.57 0.77
CA CYS A 62 -7.93 -6.91 -0.29
C CYS A 62 -6.42 -6.99 -0.06
N TYR A 63 -5.67 -7.12 -1.15
CA TYR A 63 -4.23 -6.93 -1.19
C TYR A 63 -3.90 -5.46 -1.49
N THR A 64 -2.87 -4.94 -0.84
CA THR A 64 -2.28 -3.64 -1.18
C THR A 64 -0.77 -3.77 -1.30
N GLN A 65 -0.21 -3.18 -2.35
CA GLN A 65 1.24 -3.05 -2.51
C GLN A 65 1.61 -1.62 -2.92
N LYS A 66 2.74 -1.12 -2.41
CA LYS A 66 3.36 0.11 -2.92
C LYS A 66 4.38 -0.32 -3.96
N CYS A 67 4.11 -0.02 -5.23
CA CYS A 67 4.92 -0.43 -6.36
C CYS A 67 5.75 0.74 -6.91
N ASP A 68 7.02 0.45 -7.22
CA ASP A 68 7.84 1.25 -8.13
C ASP A 68 7.60 0.86 -9.61
N GLY A 69 8.32 1.52 -10.53
CA GLY A 69 8.15 1.29 -11.97
C GLY A 69 8.45 -0.15 -12.41
N VAL A 70 9.43 -0.80 -11.78
CA VAL A 70 9.82 -2.18 -12.11
C VAL A 70 8.73 -3.16 -11.66
N GLU A 71 8.14 -2.91 -10.49
CA GLU A 71 7.04 -3.71 -9.97
C GLU A 71 5.75 -3.52 -10.79
N LEU A 72 5.47 -2.31 -11.29
CA LEU A 72 4.34 -2.07 -12.19
C LEU A 72 4.53 -2.82 -13.53
N ASP A 73 5.73 -2.76 -14.11
CA ASP A 73 6.05 -3.49 -15.34
C ASP A 73 5.91 -5.02 -15.12
N PHE A 74 6.36 -5.54 -13.98
CA PHE A 74 6.20 -6.95 -13.60
C PHE A 74 4.72 -7.38 -13.48
N LEU A 75 3.86 -6.49 -12.97
CA LEU A 75 2.42 -6.74 -12.86
C LEU A 75 1.66 -6.53 -14.18
N GLY A 76 2.31 -6.00 -15.22
CA GLY A 76 1.69 -5.64 -16.49
C GLY A 76 0.79 -4.40 -16.38
N LEU A 77 1.13 -3.45 -15.52
CA LEU A 77 0.35 -2.24 -15.24
C LEU A 77 1.00 -1.00 -15.85
N SER A 78 0.17 -0.01 -16.20
CA SER A 78 0.69 1.26 -16.69
C SER A 78 1.45 2.00 -15.57
N ARG A 79 2.60 2.56 -15.93
CA ARG A 79 3.41 3.40 -15.04
C ARG A 79 2.88 4.83 -14.89
N PHE A 80 1.99 5.25 -15.80
CA PHE A 80 1.60 6.65 -15.94
C PHE A 80 0.09 6.86 -15.90
N GLU A 81 -0.69 5.83 -16.23
CA GLU A 81 -2.14 5.92 -16.34
C GLU A 81 -2.84 5.03 -15.32
N HIS A 82 -4.01 5.47 -14.85
CA HIS A 82 -4.79 4.67 -13.92
C HIS A 82 -5.31 3.41 -14.62
N THR A 83 -5.13 2.26 -13.98
CA THR A 83 -5.80 1.01 -14.31
C THR A 83 -6.96 0.78 -13.35
N PHE A 84 -8.07 0.30 -13.88
CA PHE A 84 -9.26 -0.07 -13.11
C PHE A 84 -9.29 -1.58 -12.83
N ARG A 85 -10.06 -1.96 -11.81
CA ARG A 85 -10.32 -3.34 -11.44
C ARG A 85 -11.09 -4.04 -12.58
N SER A 86 -10.83 -5.33 -12.77
CA SER A 86 -11.66 -6.13 -13.68
C SER A 86 -13.00 -6.47 -13.03
N GLY A 87 -14.06 -6.47 -13.84
CA GLY A 87 -15.36 -7.01 -13.41
C GLY A 87 -15.39 -8.53 -13.39
N ASP A 88 -14.42 -9.20 -14.03
CA ASP A 88 -14.27 -10.66 -14.04
C ASP A 88 -13.50 -11.12 -12.78
N PRO A 89 -14.13 -11.96 -11.92
CA PRO A 89 -13.45 -12.53 -10.76
C PRO A 89 -12.18 -13.33 -11.09
N GLU A 90 -12.14 -14.05 -12.22
CA GLU A 90 -10.98 -14.90 -12.57
C GLU A 90 -9.77 -14.04 -12.97
N GLU A 91 -10.00 -12.97 -13.75
CA GLU A 91 -8.95 -12.01 -14.09
C GLU A 91 -8.41 -11.28 -12.85
N GLU A 92 -9.30 -10.96 -11.90
CA GLU A 92 -8.94 -10.30 -10.66
C GLU A 92 -8.14 -11.22 -9.73
N ASP A 93 -8.52 -12.50 -9.63
CA ASP A 93 -7.77 -13.51 -8.89
C ASP A 93 -6.39 -13.76 -9.52
N ALA A 94 -6.30 -13.82 -10.84
CA ALA A 94 -5.03 -13.93 -11.55
C ALA A 94 -4.12 -12.73 -11.29
N HIS A 95 -4.68 -11.51 -11.20
CA HIS A 95 -3.93 -10.32 -10.76
C HIS A 95 -3.46 -10.43 -9.32
N CYS A 96 -4.32 -10.87 -8.40
CA CYS A 96 -3.94 -11.10 -7.00
C CYS A 96 -2.80 -12.12 -6.90
N ALA A 97 -2.84 -13.20 -7.69
CA ALA A 97 -1.77 -14.19 -7.75
C ALA A 97 -0.43 -13.59 -8.21
N ARG A 98 -0.44 -12.64 -9.16
CA ARG A 98 0.77 -11.88 -9.54
C ARG A 98 1.21 -10.94 -8.43
N MET A 99 0.30 -10.23 -7.77
CA MET A 99 0.63 -9.36 -6.65
C MET A 99 1.31 -10.12 -5.51
N ILE A 100 0.81 -11.30 -5.16
CA ILE A 100 1.34 -12.14 -4.07
C ILE A 100 2.85 -12.35 -4.22
N LYS A 101 3.36 -12.49 -5.45
CA LYS A 101 4.79 -12.63 -5.74
C LYS A 101 5.64 -11.47 -5.19
N LEU A 102 5.08 -10.26 -5.09
CA LEU A 102 5.81 -9.09 -4.57
C LEU A 102 5.72 -8.93 -3.04
N GLY A 103 5.00 -9.79 -2.34
CA GLY A 103 4.81 -9.67 -0.89
C GLY A 103 3.86 -8.53 -0.46
N PRO A 104 2.64 -8.47 -1.01
CA PRO A 104 1.67 -7.46 -0.67
C PRO A 104 1.19 -7.66 0.77
N ASN A 105 0.59 -6.60 1.32
CA ASN A 105 -0.15 -6.71 2.58
C ASN A 105 -1.57 -7.18 2.28
N TRP A 106 -2.04 -8.19 3.00
CA TRP A 106 -3.46 -8.56 3.00
C TRP A 106 -4.19 -7.86 4.13
N TRP A 107 -5.41 -7.40 3.84
CA TRP A 107 -6.30 -6.74 4.80
C TRP A 107 -7.69 -7.36 4.75
N LYS A 108 -8.34 -7.48 5.92
CA LYS A 108 -9.74 -7.90 6.06
C LYS A 108 -10.71 -7.10 5.16
N SER A 109 -10.44 -5.83 4.91
CA SER A 109 -11.22 -4.97 3.99
C SER A 109 -10.44 -3.71 3.59
N LEU A 110 -10.89 -3.01 2.56
CA LEU A 110 -10.33 -1.71 2.18
C LEU A 110 -10.46 -0.69 3.33
N THR A 111 -11.57 -0.71 4.06
CA THR A 111 -11.76 0.14 5.25
C THR A 111 -10.72 -0.15 6.31
N HIS A 112 -10.43 -1.43 6.59
CA HIS A 112 -9.38 -1.82 7.54
C HIS A 112 -8.01 -1.29 7.13
N TYR A 113 -7.67 -1.38 5.84
CA TYR A 113 -6.46 -0.77 5.28
C TYR A 113 -6.43 0.76 5.46
N LEU A 114 -7.52 1.47 5.11
CA LEU A 114 -7.56 2.94 5.18
C LEU A 114 -7.46 3.45 6.62
N VAL A 115 -8.11 2.77 7.58
CA VAL A 115 -7.97 3.06 9.00
C VAL A 115 -6.52 2.83 9.45
N ASN A 116 -5.91 1.71 9.07
CA ASN A 116 -4.51 1.43 9.42
C ASN A 116 -3.53 2.43 8.78
N GLN A 117 -3.77 2.89 7.55
CA GLN A 117 -2.94 3.95 6.95
C GLN A 117 -3.07 5.30 7.67
N SER A 118 -4.25 5.60 8.20
CA SER A 118 -4.53 6.90 8.82
C SER A 118 -4.08 6.97 10.27
N PHE A 119 -4.17 5.84 10.99
CA PHE A 119 -3.99 5.80 12.44
C PHE A 119 -2.98 4.76 12.92
N GLY A 120 -2.51 3.87 12.03
CA GLY A 120 -1.49 2.88 12.35
C GLY A 120 -0.17 3.56 12.70
N LYS A 121 0.48 3.06 13.75
CA LYS A 121 1.82 3.50 14.13
C LYS A 121 2.82 2.56 13.48
N SER A 122 3.59 3.06 12.52
CA SER A 122 4.76 2.33 12.05
C SER A 122 5.83 2.30 13.14
N THR A 123 6.49 1.16 13.28
CA THR A 123 7.64 1.00 14.18
C THR A 123 8.89 0.59 13.42
N TRP A 124 10.02 0.59 14.12
CA TRP A 124 11.29 0.15 13.55
C TRP A 124 11.37 -1.37 13.41
N GLU A 125 10.52 -2.12 14.12
CA GLU A 125 10.38 -3.58 14.01
C GLU A 125 9.42 -4.03 12.90
N ASP A 126 8.74 -3.11 12.21
CA ASP A 126 7.82 -3.43 11.11
C ASP A 126 8.52 -4.31 10.05
N ALA A 127 7.85 -5.39 9.64
CA ALA A 127 8.39 -6.32 8.65
C ALA A 127 8.48 -5.69 7.24
N VAL A 128 9.67 -5.75 6.66
CA VAL A 128 9.97 -5.40 5.28
C VAL A 128 10.18 -6.68 4.48
N VAL A 129 9.47 -6.77 3.36
CA VAL A 129 9.57 -7.86 2.39
C VAL A 129 9.73 -7.24 1.02
N ILE A 130 10.83 -7.56 0.33
CA ILE A 130 11.12 -7.08 -1.02
C ILE A 130 11.57 -8.28 -1.85
N ALA A 131 10.85 -8.53 -2.95
CA ALA A 131 11.12 -9.64 -3.87
C ALA A 131 11.62 -9.13 -5.23
N GLY A 132 12.43 -9.96 -5.90
CA GLY A 132 12.90 -9.78 -7.27
C GLY A 132 12.95 -11.12 -8.00
N TYR A 133 12.65 -11.09 -9.30
CA TYR A 133 12.48 -12.29 -10.13
C TYR A 133 13.44 -12.26 -11.32
N PRO A 134 14.62 -12.90 -11.24
CA PRO A 134 15.55 -12.93 -12.36
C PRO A 134 14.98 -13.76 -13.52
N ALA A 135 15.37 -13.44 -14.75
CA ALA A 135 14.96 -14.13 -15.95
C ALA A 135 15.41 -15.59 -15.98
N ALA A 136 16.50 -15.92 -15.28
CA ALA A 136 17.00 -17.28 -15.10
C ALA A 136 16.11 -18.16 -14.20
N GLY A 137 15.07 -17.59 -13.57
CA GLY A 137 14.18 -18.26 -12.64
C GLY A 137 14.66 -18.20 -11.18
N GLY A 138 13.77 -18.56 -10.27
CA GLY A 138 13.96 -18.38 -8.83
C GLY A 138 13.49 -17.01 -8.33
N ILE A 139 13.85 -16.68 -7.10
CA ILE A 139 13.49 -15.43 -6.42
C ILE A 139 14.65 -14.94 -5.56
N TRP A 140 14.93 -13.64 -5.64
CA TRP A 140 15.69 -12.92 -4.64
C TRP A 140 14.74 -12.30 -3.63
N LEU A 141 14.98 -12.54 -2.35
CA LEU A 141 14.11 -12.08 -1.27
C LEU A 141 14.91 -11.40 -0.16
N LEU A 142 14.58 -10.14 0.12
CA LEU A 142 14.94 -9.46 1.35
C LEU A 142 13.76 -9.52 2.31
N LYS A 143 13.94 -10.20 3.45
CA LYS A 143 12.97 -10.25 4.55
C LYS A 143 13.66 -9.84 5.84
N THR A 144 13.24 -8.71 6.40
CA THR A 144 13.99 -8.01 7.46
C THR A 144 13.06 -7.04 8.20
N THR A 145 13.56 -6.32 9.19
CA THR A 145 12.84 -5.23 9.85
C THR A 145 13.07 -3.89 9.15
N ARG A 146 12.25 -2.89 9.45
CA ARG A 146 12.44 -1.52 8.93
C ARG A 146 13.77 -0.92 9.37
N ALA A 147 14.24 -1.18 10.59
CA ALA A 147 15.54 -0.73 11.08
C ALA A 147 16.69 -1.29 10.24
N GLU A 148 16.74 -2.60 10.07
CA GLU A 148 17.76 -3.30 9.29
C GLU A 148 17.71 -2.92 7.81
N ALA A 149 16.52 -2.77 7.23
CA ALA A 149 16.37 -2.31 5.84
C ALA A 149 16.91 -0.89 5.64
N ALA A 150 16.71 0.00 6.63
CA ALA A 150 17.26 1.35 6.59
C ALA A 150 18.80 1.33 6.69
N ASP A 151 19.35 0.53 7.59
CA ASP A 151 20.80 0.35 7.77
C ASP A 151 21.47 -0.22 6.49
N ALA A 152 20.83 -1.20 5.86
CA ALA A 152 21.29 -1.79 4.58
C ALA A 152 21.10 -0.85 3.36
N GLY A 153 20.44 0.30 3.54
CA GLY A 153 20.13 1.23 2.45
C GLY A 153 19.20 0.62 1.38
N ALA A 154 18.21 -0.16 1.81
CA ALA A 154 17.28 -0.90 0.94
C ALA A 154 16.46 -0.01 0.00
N ALA A 155 16.33 1.29 0.30
CA ALA A 155 15.70 2.26 -0.60
C ALA A 155 16.32 2.29 -2.01
N ARG A 156 17.61 1.94 -2.14
CA ARG A 156 18.30 1.85 -3.44
C ARG A 156 17.70 0.79 -4.37
N ILE A 157 17.03 -0.24 -3.82
CA ILE A 157 16.36 -1.27 -4.62
C ILE A 157 15.28 -0.66 -5.52
N HIS A 158 14.60 0.39 -5.04
CA HIS A 158 13.55 1.09 -5.79
C HIS A 158 14.07 1.99 -6.92
N ASN A 159 15.39 2.20 -7.00
CA ASN A 159 16.01 2.95 -8.10
C ASN A 159 16.34 2.06 -9.31
N ALA A 160 16.15 0.74 -9.19
CA ALA A 160 16.37 -0.20 -10.27
C ALA A 160 15.52 0.17 -11.49
N ARG A 161 16.07 -0.03 -12.69
CA ARG A 161 15.39 0.22 -13.97
C ARG A 161 14.70 -1.01 -14.53
N HIS A 162 15.12 -2.18 -14.09
CA HIS A 162 14.57 -3.47 -14.48
C HIS A 162 14.77 -4.51 -13.40
N MET A 163 14.16 -5.68 -13.58
CA MET A 163 14.12 -6.73 -12.56
C MET A 163 15.50 -7.29 -12.20
N GLU A 164 16.44 -7.38 -13.15
CA GLU A 164 17.81 -7.84 -12.83
C GLU A 164 18.59 -6.87 -11.92
N GLU A 165 18.53 -5.56 -12.19
CA GLU A 165 19.13 -4.56 -11.29
C GLU A 165 18.50 -4.62 -9.90
N ARG A 166 17.17 -4.85 -9.84
CA ARG A 166 16.45 -5.03 -8.57
C ARG A 166 16.96 -6.26 -7.81
N CYS A 167 17.10 -7.40 -8.48
CA CYS A 167 17.66 -8.63 -7.91
C CYS A 167 19.07 -8.42 -7.35
N GLN A 168 19.95 -7.79 -8.13
CA GLN A 168 21.31 -7.45 -7.70
C GLN A 168 21.30 -6.55 -6.46
N MET A 169 20.38 -5.58 -6.41
CA MET A 169 20.28 -4.71 -5.24
C MET A 169 19.68 -5.40 -4.02
N ILE A 170 18.77 -6.35 -4.20
CA ILE A 170 18.28 -7.19 -3.11
C ILE A 170 19.43 -8.00 -2.50
N GLU A 171 20.27 -8.63 -3.34
CA GLU A 171 21.47 -9.34 -2.90
C GLU A 171 22.42 -8.41 -2.11
N ASN A 172 22.74 -7.24 -2.67
CA ASN A 172 23.61 -6.25 -2.03
C ASN A 172 23.08 -5.73 -0.68
N CYS A 173 21.78 -5.79 -0.46
CA CYS A 173 21.13 -5.43 0.80
C CYS A 173 20.95 -6.61 1.77
N GLY A 174 21.57 -7.76 1.50
CA GLY A 174 21.52 -8.95 2.35
C GLY A 174 20.36 -9.91 2.06
N GLY A 175 19.69 -9.75 0.91
CA GLY A 175 18.68 -10.69 0.44
C GLY A 175 19.27 -12.06 0.11
N ARG A 176 18.39 -13.07 0.01
CA ARG A 176 18.77 -14.46 -0.28
C ARG A 176 18.09 -14.94 -1.56
N PHE A 177 18.78 -15.80 -2.29
CA PHE A 177 18.25 -16.46 -3.48
C PHE A 177 17.58 -17.78 -3.12
N TYR A 178 16.42 -18.05 -3.73
CA TYR A 178 15.69 -19.30 -3.61
C TYR A 178 15.37 -19.84 -5.01
N LYS A 179 15.69 -21.11 -5.23
CA LYS A 179 15.58 -21.74 -6.55
C LYS A 179 14.15 -22.12 -6.93
N GLU A 180 13.31 -22.45 -5.95
CA GLU A 180 11.93 -22.88 -6.20
C GLU A 180 10.91 -21.83 -5.76
N ALA A 181 9.97 -21.54 -6.64
CA ALA A 181 8.94 -20.51 -6.43
C ALA A 181 7.82 -20.98 -5.49
N ASP A 182 7.74 -22.28 -5.16
CA ASP A 182 6.61 -22.86 -4.44
C ASP A 182 6.66 -22.53 -2.93
N GLU A 183 7.81 -22.07 -2.43
CA GLU A 183 7.96 -21.52 -1.08
C GLU A 183 7.54 -20.03 -1.00
N VAL A 184 7.42 -19.35 -2.14
CA VAL A 184 7.24 -17.89 -2.23
C VAL A 184 6.03 -17.39 -1.45
N PRO A 185 4.81 -17.95 -1.58
CA PRO A 185 3.64 -17.41 -0.90
C PRO A 185 3.80 -17.37 0.63
N LYS A 186 4.49 -18.37 1.22
CA LYS A 186 4.77 -18.41 2.67
C LYS A 186 5.88 -17.44 3.07
N LEU A 187 6.81 -17.16 2.16
CA LEU A 187 7.95 -16.30 2.42
C LEU A 187 7.60 -14.81 2.33
N VAL A 188 6.70 -14.43 1.41
CA VAL A 188 6.47 -13.02 1.05
C VAL A 188 5.15 -12.44 1.53
N ALA A 189 4.10 -13.24 1.72
CA ALA A 189 2.79 -12.71 2.11
C ALA A 189 2.80 -12.18 3.55
N ARG A 190 2.43 -10.90 3.73
CA ARG A 190 2.22 -10.30 5.04
C ARG A 190 0.73 -10.24 5.33
N ILE A 191 0.28 -11.00 6.33
CA ILE A 191 -1.11 -10.99 6.76
C ILE A 191 -1.23 -10.01 7.93
N PHE A 192 -1.89 -8.89 7.70
CA PHE A 192 -2.18 -7.92 8.75
C PHE A 192 -3.61 -8.11 9.25
N GLY A 193 -3.77 -8.25 10.57
CA GLY A 193 -5.07 -8.22 11.23
C GLY A 193 -5.78 -9.55 11.45
N VAL A 194 -5.09 -10.69 11.52
CA VAL A 194 -5.63 -11.90 12.18
C VAL A 194 -5.31 -11.81 13.68
N HIS A 195 -6.04 -10.94 14.35
CA HIS A 195 -6.32 -11.05 15.78
C HIS A 195 -7.83 -11.29 15.91
#